data_AF-A0A372LP44-F1
#
_entry.id   AF-A0A372LP44-F1
#
_cell.length_a   1.000
_cell.length_b   1.000
_cell.length_c   1.000
_cell.angle_alpha   90.00
_cell.angle_beta   90.00
_cell.angle_gamma   90.00
#
_symmetry.space_group_name_H-M   'P 1'
#
loop_
_entity.id
_entity.type
_entity.pdbx_description
1 polymer ?
#
loop_
_entity_poly.entity_id
_entity_poly.type
_entity_poly.pdbx_seq_one_letter_code
_entity_poly.pdbx_strand_id
1 'polypeptide(L)'
;MANALTKEELNEHKVFFVETTKQEVFKIERKENSYTMTDVTPPILEKEINDFCSIQLPKKALDTLKENPYYDFMKVRGFKTFEGIAKKGLFGFTGKDDNGMTVTSGTIDKLYFKQEFGNFTLNIHHFVFPGKKVELGKLLQNHFVIETEDESHTFEKRKDGFYYDEQKLIAVFSIVNKINDISIENILAQNIEGEFDVSSDILYINRPFILVTDNNGKANLSLRNDPVKKAYRL
;
A
#
# COMPACT_ATOMS: atom_id res chain seq x y z
N MET A 1 8.30 1.80 6.33
CA MET A 1 8.22 1.74 4.85
C MET A 1 9.56 1.59 4.16
N ALA A 2 9.69 0.51 3.40
CA ALA A 2 10.77 0.29 2.46
C ALA A 2 10.25 0.44 1.02
N ASN A 3 11.15 0.66 0.05
CA ASN A 3 10.80 0.56 -1.38
C ASN A 3 10.88 -0.89 -1.89
N ALA A 4 10.95 -1.86 -0.97
CA ALA A 4 11.03 -3.28 -1.23
C ALA A 4 10.56 -4.08 -0.01
N LEU A 5 9.88 -5.19 -0.23
CA LEU A 5 9.55 -6.20 0.78
C LEU A 5 10.05 -7.55 0.31
N THR A 6 10.76 -8.28 1.15
CA THR A 6 11.19 -9.65 0.91
C THR A 6 9.99 -10.60 0.87
N LYS A 7 10.17 -11.80 0.30
CA LYS A 7 9.14 -12.86 0.37
C LYS A 7 8.77 -13.23 1.81
N GLU A 8 9.74 -13.23 2.72
CA GLU A 8 9.53 -13.56 4.13
C GLU A 8 8.56 -12.57 4.78
N GLU A 9 8.77 -11.27 4.57
CA GLU A 9 7.87 -10.22 5.06
C GLU A 9 6.49 -10.28 4.37
N LEU A 10 6.45 -10.54 3.06
CA LEU A 10 5.18 -10.70 2.33
C LEU A 10 4.37 -11.90 2.83
N ASN A 11 5.04 -12.96 3.28
CA ASN A 11 4.42 -14.18 3.77
C ASN A 11 3.69 -14.01 5.12
N GLU A 12 3.88 -12.89 5.81
CA GLU A 12 3.06 -12.50 6.96
C GLU A 12 1.60 -12.19 6.56
N HIS A 13 1.37 -11.90 5.27
CA HIS A 13 0.05 -11.60 4.72
C HIS A 13 -0.45 -12.74 3.84
N LYS A 14 -1.69 -13.19 4.07
CA LYS A 14 -2.32 -14.23 3.24
C LYS A 14 -2.52 -13.78 1.79
N VAL A 15 -2.84 -12.49 1.59
CA VAL A 15 -3.12 -11.90 0.28
C VAL A 15 -2.45 -10.53 0.18
N PHE A 16 -1.83 -10.25 -0.96
CA PHE A 16 -1.31 -8.92 -1.30
C PHE A 16 -1.52 -8.62 -2.78
N PHE A 17 -1.36 -7.35 -3.15
CA PHE A 17 -1.60 -6.86 -4.49
C PHE A 17 -0.40 -6.09 -5.02
N VAL A 18 -0.06 -6.33 -6.28
CA VAL A 18 1.01 -5.65 -7.01
C VAL A 18 0.39 -4.91 -8.18
N GLU A 19 0.55 -3.59 -8.23
CA GLU A 19 0.09 -2.76 -9.35
C GLU A 19 1.30 -2.20 -10.11
N THR A 20 1.25 -2.28 -11.42
CA THR A 20 2.31 -1.77 -12.30
C THR A 20 1.99 -0.39 -12.85
N THR A 21 3.01 0.31 -13.34
CA THR A 21 2.89 1.56 -14.10
C THR A 21 2.05 1.46 -15.37
N LYS A 22 1.70 0.24 -15.81
CA LYS A 22 0.79 -0.03 -16.93
C LYS A 22 -0.62 -0.41 -16.46
N GLN A 23 -0.92 -0.22 -15.17
CA GLN A 23 -2.23 -0.51 -14.55
C GLN A 23 -2.60 -2.00 -14.59
N GLU A 24 -1.61 -2.89 -14.72
CA GLU A 24 -1.78 -4.32 -14.46
C GLU A 24 -1.86 -4.51 -12.94
N VAL A 25 -2.87 -5.23 -12.46
CA VAL A 25 -3.05 -5.49 -11.03
C VAL A 25 -3.04 -7.00 -10.79
N PHE A 26 -2.07 -7.47 -10.01
CA PHE A 26 -1.92 -8.88 -9.66
C PHE A 26 -2.25 -9.08 -8.19
N LYS A 27 -3.29 -9.87 -7.91
CA LYS A 27 -3.56 -10.41 -6.58
C LYS A 27 -2.71 -11.66 -6.39
N ILE A 28 -1.94 -11.70 -5.33
CA ILE A 28 -1.15 -12.87 -4.92
C ILE A 28 -1.73 -13.42 -3.63
N GLU A 29 -2.21 -14.66 -3.64
CA GLU A 29 -2.69 -15.37 -2.47
C GLU A 29 -1.74 -16.51 -2.12
N ARG A 30 -1.22 -16.50 -0.89
CA ARG A 30 -0.37 -17.57 -0.37
C ARG A 30 -1.19 -18.84 -0.11
N LYS A 31 -0.67 -19.97 -0.58
CA LYS A 31 -1.11 -21.33 -0.21
C LYS A 31 -0.02 -22.00 0.64
N GLU A 32 -0.26 -23.24 1.05
CA GLU A 32 0.68 -23.98 1.93
C GLU A 32 2.08 -24.12 1.31
N ASN A 33 2.15 -24.44 0.00
CA ASN A 33 3.39 -24.71 -0.72
C ASN A 33 3.55 -23.95 -2.06
N SER A 34 2.62 -23.06 -2.39
CA SER A 34 2.58 -22.31 -3.65
C SER A 34 1.84 -20.98 -3.48
N TYR A 35 1.66 -20.24 -4.57
CA TYR A 35 0.81 -19.05 -4.59
C TYR A 35 -0.20 -19.16 -5.72
N THR A 36 -1.39 -18.59 -5.51
CA THR A 36 -2.32 -18.30 -6.59
C THR A 36 -2.11 -16.85 -6.99
N MET A 37 -1.79 -16.61 -8.25
CA MET A 37 -1.76 -15.28 -8.85
C MET A 37 -3.04 -15.10 -9.68
N THR A 38 -3.72 -13.99 -9.48
CA THR A 38 -4.85 -13.56 -10.31
C THR A 38 -4.49 -12.20 -10.90
N ASP A 39 -4.37 -12.11 -12.22
CA ASP A 39 -4.45 -10.84 -12.93
C ASP A 39 -5.91 -10.38 -12.85
N VAL A 40 -6.16 -9.31 -12.10
CA VAL A 40 -7.53 -8.78 -11.92
C VAL A 40 -7.86 -7.68 -12.93
N THR A 41 -6.92 -7.32 -13.81
CA THR A 41 -7.20 -6.47 -14.97
C THR A 41 -7.94 -7.31 -16.01
N PRO A 42 -9.12 -6.89 -16.52
CA PRO A 42 -9.86 -7.68 -17.50
C PRO A 42 -9.06 -7.93 -18.80
N PRO A 43 -9.06 -9.16 -19.35
CA PRO A 43 -9.72 -10.37 -18.85
C PRO A 43 -9.01 -10.97 -17.64
N ILE A 44 -9.78 -11.31 -16.60
CA ILE A 44 -9.24 -11.89 -15.37
C ILE A 44 -8.60 -13.24 -15.67
N LEU A 45 -7.33 -13.40 -15.30
CA LEU A 45 -6.57 -14.63 -15.48
C LEU A 45 -6.06 -15.13 -14.13
N GLU A 46 -6.45 -16.34 -13.74
CA GLU A 46 -5.93 -17.01 -12.56
C GLU A 46 -4.91 -18.09 -12.93
N LYS A 47 -3.81 -18.16 -12.18
CA LYS A 47 -2.73 -19.12 -12.39
C LYS A 47 -2.08 -19.51 -11.07
N GLU A 48 -1.78 -20.79 -10.90
CA GLU A 48 -0.90 -21.25 -9.83
C GLU A 48 0.56 -20.95 -10.20
N ILE A 49 1.27 -20.25 -9.30
CA ILE A 49 2.68 -19.93 -9.43
C ILE A 49 3.46 -20.55 -8.29
N ASN A 50 4.66 -21.05 -8.59
CA ASN A 50 5.56 -21.61 -7.59
C ASN A 50 6.51 -20.55 -7.06
N ASP A 51 6.81 -19.53 -7.85
CA ASP A 51 7.67 -18.45 -7.41
C ASP A 51 7.35 -17.09 -8.07
N PHE A 52 7.81 -16.02 -7.41
CA PHE A 52 7.77 -14.65 -7.91
C PHE A 52 9.00 -13.85 -7.47
N CYS A 53 9.35 -12.80 -8.20
CA CYS A 53 10.41 -11.87 -7.80
C CYS A 53 10.25 -10.51 -8.47
N SER A 54 11.08 -9.56 -8.06
CA SER A 54 11.27 -8.30 -8.76
C SER A 54 12.54 -8.34 -9.59
N ILE A 55 12.45 -7.91 -10.84
CA ILE A 55 13.57 -7.89 -11.77
C ILE A 55 13.95 -6.45 -12.05
N GLN A 56 15.19 -6.10 -11.74
CA GLN A 56 15.78 -4.81 -12.10
C GLN A 56 16.60 -4.97 -13.37
N LEU A 57 16.16 -4.29 -14.43
CA LEU A 57 16.88 -4.20 -15.69
C LEU A 57 17.78 -2.95 -15.70
N PRO A 58 18.96 -3.02 -16.37
CA PRO A 58 19.70 -1.82 -16.73
C PRO A 58 18.81 -0.83 -17.50
N LYS A 59 18.98 0.48 -17.27
CA LYS A 59 18.13 1.52 -17.84
C LYS A 59 17.87 1.36 -19.35
N LYS A 60 18.91 1.09 -20.14
CA LYS A 60 18.80 0.89 -21.59
C LYS A 60 17.85 -0.26 -21.97
N ALA A 61 17.91 -1.38 -21.25
CA ALA A 61 17.03 -2.52 -21.48
C ALA A 61 15.58 -2.22 -21.05
N LEU A 62 15.41 -1.50 -19.94
CA LEU A 62 14.10 -1.06 -19.47
C LEU A 62 13.43 -0.10 -20.48
N ASP A 63 14.18 0.88 -21.00
CA ASP A 63 13.67 1.83 -21.99
C ASP A 63 13.30 1.10 -23.30
N THR A 64 14.09 0.10 -23.71
CA THR A 64 13.77 -0.75 -24.87
C THR A 64 12.49 -1.57 -24.67
N LEU A 65 12.27 -2.14 -23.48
CA LEU A 65 11.06 -2.91 -23.17
C LEU A 65 9.80 -2.02 -23.20
N LYS A 66 9.91 -0.75 -22.76
CA LYS A 66 8.80 0.21 -22.82
C LYS A 66 8.40 0.54 -24.25
N GLU A 67 9.35 0.58 -25.17
CA GLU A 67 9.14 0.85 -26.60
C GLU A 67 8.73 -0.41 -27.37
N ASN A 68 9.18 -1.59 -26.91
CA ASN A 68 8.88 -2.89 -27.53
C ASN A 68 8.51 -3.94 -26.45
N PRO A 69 7.22 -4.18 -26.22
CA PRO A 69 6.73 -5.17 -25.25
C PRO A 69 7.17 -6.61 -25.54
N TYR A 70 7.59 -6.92 -26.77
CA TYR A 70 8.06 -8.25 -27.18
C TYR A 70 9.58 -8.42 -27.00
N TYR A 71 10.26 -7.44 -26.40
CA TYR A 71 11.69 -7.52 -26.14
C TYR A 71 12.01 -8.64 -25.13
N ASP A 72 12.72 -9.66 -25.60
CA ASP A 72 13.18 -10.79 -24.78
C ASP A 72 14.32 -10.34 -23.84
N PHE A 73 13.93 -9.78 -22.70
CA PHE A 73 14.86 -9.27 -21.68
C PHE A 73 15.61 -10.39 -20.94
N MET A 74 15.20 -11.67 -21.06
CA MET A 74 15.92 -12.81 -20.45
C MET A 74 17.31 -12.99 -21.06
N LYS A 75 17.57 -12.39 -22.23
CA LYS A 75 18.89 -12.36 -22.89
C LYS A 75 19.76 -11.16 -22.49
N VAL A 76 19.25 -10.25 -21.65
CA VAL A 76 20.00 -9.07 -21.19
C VAL A 76 21.03 -9.50 -20.15
N ARG A 77 22.32 -9.30 -20.43
CA ARG A 77 23.35 -9.51 -19.41
C ARG A 77 23.21 -8.48 -18.28
N GLY A 78 23.28 -8.95 -17.04
CA GLY A 78 23.38 -8.09 -15.86
C GLY A 78 22.05 -7.57 -15.30
N PHE A 79 20.91 -8.22 -15.60
CA PHE A 79 19.72 -8.02 -14.77
C PHE A 79 19.99 -8.49 -13.34
N LYS A 80 19.33 -7.86 -12.37
CA LYS A 80 19.35 -8.27 -10.97
C LYS A 80 17.96 -8.73 -10.58
N THR A 81 17.88 -9.79 -9.78
CA THR A 81 16.65 -10.21 -9.14
C THR A 81 16.67 -9.78 -7.68
N PHE A 82 15.48 -9.53 -7.14
CA PHE A 82 15.23 -9.35 -5.72
C PHE A 82 14.13 -10.32 -5.32
N GLU A 83 14.41 -11.16 -4.32
CA GLU A 83 13.49 -12.18 -3.80
C GLU A 83 12.37 -11.54 -2.97
N GLY A 84 11.44 -10.91 -3.67
CA GLY A 84 10.34 -10.16 -3.10
C GLY A 84 9.78 -9.15 -4.10
N ILE A 85 9.06 -8.15 -3.59
CA ILE A 85 8.44 -7.08 -4.39
C ILE A 85 9.16 -5.75 -4.12
N ALA A 86 9.75 -5.16 -5.15
CA ALA A 86 10.51 -3.92 -5.09
C ALA A 86 9.99 -2.91 -6.12
N LYS A 87 9.75 -1.68 -5.66
CA LYS A 87 9.27 -0.59 -6.51
C LYS A 87 10.25 -0.34 -7.66
N LYS A 88 9.71 -0.05 -8.85
CA LYS A 88 10.44 0.12 -10.13
C LYS A 88 11.09 -1.14 -10.70
N GLY A 89 11.03 -2.29 -10.02
CA GLY A 89 11.33 -3.58 -10.65
C GLY A 89 10.18 -4.01 -11.58
N LEU A 90 10.44 -4.90 -12.52
CA LEU A 90 9.38 -5.65 -13.20
C LEU A 90 8.93 -6.77 -12.27
N PHE A 91 7.62 -6.99 -12.17
CA PHE A 91 7.09 -8.16 -11.47
C PHE A 91 7.26 -9.38 -12.36
N GLY A 92 7.97 -10.40 -11.87
CA GLY A 92 8.19 -11.66 -12.55
C GLY A 92 7.65 -12.84 -11.74
N PHE A 93 7.10 -13.84 -12.44
CA PHE A 93 6.53 -15.04 -11.82
C PHE A 93 6.73 -16.28 -12.69
N THR A 94 6.75 -17.46 -12.06
CA THR A 94 6.89 -18.76 -12.71
C THR A 94 5.71 -19.66 -12.35
N GLY A 95 4.96 -20.08 -13.37
CA GLY A 95 3.94 -21.12 -13.24
C GLY A 95 4.54 -22.51 -13.06
N LYS A 96 3.72 -23.45 -12.58
CA LYS A 96 4.13 -24.84 -12.39
C LYS A 96 4.55 -25.54 -13.68
N ASP A 97 3.94 -25.17 -14.79
CA ASP A 97 4.17 -25.75 -16.12
C ASP A 97 4.93 -24.79 -17.06
N ASP A 98 5.51 -23.71 -16.53
CA ASP A 98 6.23 -22.72 -17.36
C ASP A 98 7.68 -23.14 -17.59
N ASN A 99 8.14 -23.09 -18.85
CA ASN A 99 9.54 -23.30 -19.22
C ASN A 99 10.44 -22.07 -18.96
N GLY A 100 9.96 -21.09 -18.17
CA GLY A 100 10.65 -19.83 -17.93
C GLY A 100 9.86 -18.90 -17.02
N MET A 101 10.37 -17.68 -16.85
CA MET A 101 9.72 -16.64 -16.05
C MET A 101 8.92 -15.70 -16.94
N THR A 102 7.66 -15.50 -16.58
CA THR A 102 6.82 -14.44 -17.17
C THR A 102 7.08 -13.15 -16.43
N VAL A 103 7.09 -12.02 -17.13
CA VAL A 103 7.20 -10.70 -16.50
C VAL A 103 6.17 -9.73 -17.04
N THR A 104 5.84 -8.79 -16.18
CA THR A 104 4.94 -7.68 -16.46
C THR A 104 5.49 -6.70 -17.49
N SER A 105 4.58 -6.00 -18.16
CA SER A 105 4.93 -4.97 -19.15
C SER A 105 5.32 -3.63 -18.50
N GLY A 106 4.74 -3.34 -17.32
CA GLY A 106 5.08 -2.18 -16.51
C GLY A 106 6.01 -2.51 -15.35
N THR A 107 6.76 -1.52 -14.88
CA THR A 107 7.42 -1.65 -13.57
C THR A 107 6.42 -1.53 -12.44
N ILE A 108 6.64 -2.24 -11.35
CA ILE A 108 5.89 -2.17 -10.10
C ILE A 108 5.84 -0.72 -9.60
N ASP A 109 4.64 -0.19 -9.39
CA ASP A 109 4.38 1.14 -8.83
C ASP A 109 3.84 1.07 -7.40
N LYS A 110 2.90 0.15 -7.16
CA LYS A 110 2.26 -0.03 -5.85
C LYS A 110 2.34 -1.49 -5.38
N LEU A 111 2.38 -1.62 -4.07
CA LEU A 111 2.30 -2.87 -3.32
C LEU A 111 1.44 -2.58 -2.10
N TYR A 112 0.32 -3.29 -1.99
CA TYR A 112 -0.65 -3.02 -0.94
C TYR A 112 -1.38 -4.28 -0.47
N PHE A 113 -1.94 -4.18 0.73
CA PHE A 113 -2.79 -5.19 1.35
C PHE A 113 -4.19 -4.59 1.51
N LYS A 114 -5.22 -5.39 1.29
CA LYS A 114 -6.60 -4.96 1.51
C LYS A 114 -7.03 -5.32 2.93
N GLN A 115 -7.59 -4.34 3.64
CA GLN A 115 -8.19 -4.53 4.95
C GLN A 115 -9.60 -3.95 4.95
N GLU A 116 -10.57 -4.79 5.27
CA GLU A 116 -11.98 -4.39 5.38
C GLU A 116 -12.30 -3.86 6.79
N PHE A 117 -13.05 -2.77 6.85
CA PHE A 117 -13.60 -2.16 8.06
C PHE A 117 -15.07 -1.78 7.83
N GLY A 118 -15.99 -2.73 8.07
CA GLY A 118 -17.41 -2.51 7.76
C GLY A 118 -17.59 -2.34 6.25
N ASN A 119 -18.04 -1.15 5.84
CA ASN A 119 -18.26 -0.79 4.43
C ASN A 119 -17.04 -0.09 3.77
N PHE A 120 -15.91 -0.02 4.48
CA PHE A 120 -14.67 0.58 3.99
C PHE A 120 -13.66 -0.48 3.61
N THR A 121 -13.03 -0.32 2.45
CA THR A 121 -11.86 -1.10 2.05
C THR A 121 -10.63 -0.19 2.10
N LEU A 122 -9.65 -0.51 2.95
CA LEU A 122 -8.38 0.20 2.98
C LEU A 122 -7.33 -0.60 2.19
N ASN A 123 -6.82 0.00 1.12
CA ASN A 123 -5.63 -0.47 0.41
C ASN A 123 -4.42 0.12 1.14
N ILE A 124 -3.84 -0.64 2.06
CA ILE A 124 -2.71 -0.20 2.86
C ILE A 124 -1.43 -0.39 2.04
N HIS A 125 -0.91 0.71 1.50
CA HIS A 125 0.28 0.70 0.66
C HIS A 125 1.56 0.63 1.48
N HIS A 126 2.46 -0.25 1.06
CA HIS A 126 3.77 -0.39 1.65
C HIS A 126 4.78 0.61 1.08
N PHE A 127 4.65 0.93 -0.22
CA PHE A 127 5.58 1.83 -0.88
C PHE A 127 5.32 3.29 -0.58
N VAL A 128 6.40 4.06 -0.52
CA VAL A 128 6.36 5.50 -0.31
C VAL A 128 5.75 6.20 -1.54
N PHE A 129 4.84 7.13 -1.27
CA PHE A 129 4.24 8.05 -2.24
C PHE A 129 5.03 9.36 -2.30
N PRO A 130 4.98 10.09 -3.41
CA PRO A 130 5.60 11.42 -3.50
C PRO A 130 4.86 12.43 -2.60
N GLY A 131 5.62 13.31 -1.95
CA GLY A 131 5.08 14.37 -1.11
C GLY A 131 5.93 14.66 0.13
N LYS A 132 5.57 15.73 0.85
CA LYS A 132 6.14 16.03 2.15
C LYS A 132 5.54 15.07 3.18
N LYS A 133 6.38 14.50 4.05
CA LYS A 133 6.01 13.38 4.90
C LYS A 133 6.56 13.49 6.32
N VAL A 134 5.84 12.89 7.26
CA VAL A 134 6.22 12.71 8.67
C VAL A 134 6.08 11.23 9.00
N GLU A 135 7.14 10.62 9.53
CA GLU A 135 7.10 9.23 9.98
C GLU A 135 6.37 9.12 11.31
N LEU A 136 5.27 8.37 11.35
CA LEU A 136 4.47 8.15 12.56
C LEU A 136 5.29 7.47 13.65
N GLY A 137 6.14 6.50 13.30
CA GLY A 137 7.03 5.84 14.26
C GLY A 137 7.95 6.81 15.01
N LYS A 138 8.28 7.97 14.41
CA LYS A 138 8.97 9.04 15.14
C LYS A 138 8.01 9.72 16.11
N LEU A 139 6.76 9.98 15.78
CA LEU A 139 5.84 10.67 16.70
C LEU A 139 5.44 9.82 17.92
N LEU A 140 5.27 8.51 17.73
CA LEU A 140 4.73 7.54 18.71
C LEU A 140 5.61 7.27 19.95
N GLN A 141 6.65 8.07 20.20
CA GLN A 141 7.49 7.94 21.40
C GLN A 141 6.89 8.66 22.62
N ASN A 142 6.16 9.75 22.38
CA ASN A 142 5.53 10.61 23.39
C ASN A 142 4.10 10.93 22.97
N HIS A 143 3.43 11.83 23.70
CA HIS A 143 2.28 12.58 23.21
C HIS A 143 2.61 13.20 21.84
N PHE A 144 1.66 13.21 20.93
CA PHE A 144 1.84 13.85 19.62
C PHE A 144 0.58 14.56 19.18
N VAL A 145 0.76 15.51 18.27
CA VAL A 145 -0.31 16.32 17.70
C VAL A 145 -0.27 16.22 16.19
N ILE A 146 -1.45 16.11 15.59
CA ILE A 146 -1.68 16.31 14.16
C ILE A 146 -2.52 17.59 14.04
N GLU A 147 -1.95 18.63 13.43
CA GLU A 147 -2.69 19.85 13.09
C GLU A 147 -3.17 19.80 11.64
N THR A 148 -4.42 20.17 11.43
CA THR A 148 -5.01 20.46 10.13
C THR A 148 -5.10 21.99 9.92
N GLU A 149 -5.82 22.45 8.90
CA GLU A 149 -6.07 23.90 8.74
C GLU A 149 -6.99 24.43 9.83
N ASP A 150 -8.01 23.66 10.20
CA ASP A 150 -9.10 24.10 11.08
C ASP A 150 -9.04 23.50 12.50
N GLU A 151 -8.37 22.37 12.68
CA GLU A 151 -8.38 21.60 13.93
C GLU A 151 -6.99 21.14 14.38
N SER A 152 -6.91 20.76 15.67
CA SER A 152 -5.73 20.14 16.27
C SER A 152 -6.13 18.87 17.00
N HIS A 153 -5.56 17.74 16.58
CA HIS A 153 -5.84 16.43 17.16
C HIS A 153 -4.68 16.03 18.05
N THR A 154 -4.93 15.98 19.37
CA THR A 154 -3.93 15.60 20.36
C THR A 154 -4.07 14.12 20.73
N PHE A 155 -2.96 13.39 20.66
CA PHE A 155 -2.90 11.95 20.94
C PHE A 155 -2.04 11.71 22.17
N GLU A 156 -2.68 11.19 23.22
CA GLU A 156 -2.07 11.04 24.53
C GLU A 156 -1.41 9.69 24.72
N LYS A 157 -0.16 9.69 25.21
CA LYS A 157 0.53 8.44 25.53
C LYS A 157 0.17 8.01 26.94
N ARG A 158 -0.56 6.90 27.06
CA ARG A 158 -0.87 6.22 28.32
C ARG A 158 -0.10 4.89 28.41
N LYS A 159 -0.16 4.21 29.57
CA LYS A 159 0.63 2.99 29.84
C LYS A 159 0.41 1.88 28.81
N ASP A 160 -0.81 1.74 28.31
CA ASP A 160 -1.25 0.63 27.48
C ASP A 160 -1.49 1.00 26.00
N GLY A 161 -1.24 2.25 25.61
CA GLY A 161 -1.50 2.70 24.25
C GLY A 161 -1.50 4.22 24.08
N PHE A 162 -1.97 4.64 22.91
CA PHE A 162 -2.27 6.02 22.60
C PHE A 162 -3.78 6.25 22.73
N TYR A 163 -4.19 7.46 23.08
CA TYR A 163 -5.59 7.82 23.27
C TYR A 163 -5.93 9.12 22.55
N TYR A 164 -7.12 9.19 21.98
CA TYR A 164 -7.70 10.35 21.33
C TYR A 164 -9.16 10.46 21.78
N ASP A 165 -9.55 11.59 22.38
CA ASP A 165 -10.88 11.82 22.96
C ASP A 165 -11.36 10.65 23.86
N GLU A 166 -10.52 10.24 24.82
CA GLU A 166 -10.72 9.09 25.73
C GLU A 166 -10.82 7.70 25.06
N GLN A 167 -10.72 7.62 23.74
CA GLN A 167 -10.72 6.35 23.01
C GLN A 167 -9.31 5.89 22.70
N LYS A 168 -9.05 4.60 22.85
CA LYS A 168 -7.73 4.04 22.56
C LYS A 168 -7.47 4.06 21.06
N LEU A 169 -6.42 4.73 20.63
CA LEU A 169 -5.98 4.76 19.24
C LEU A 169 -5.44 3.38 18.83
N ILE A 170 -5.98 2.86 17.73
CA ILE A 170 -5.51 1.63 17.07
C ILE A 170 -4.52 2.00 15.97
N ALA A 171 -4.90 2.91 15.07
CA ALA A 171 -4.09 3.29 13.93
C ALA A 171 -4.42 4.69 13.40
N VAL A 172 -3.42 5.29 12.72
CA VAL A 172 -3.58 6.50 11.91
C VAL A 172 -3.17 6.14 10.50
N PHE A 173 -4.04 6.39 9.52
CA PHE A 173 -3.78 6.12 8.12
C PHE A 173 -3.82 7.42 7.32
N SER A 174 -2.75 7.77 6.62
CA SER A 174 -2.77 8.91 5.69
C SER A 174 -3.34 8.49 4.35
N ILE A 175 -4.26 9.26 3.78
CA ILE A 175 -4.81 8.97 2.45
C ILE A 175 -3.83 9.47 1.38
N VAL A 176 -3.36 8.58 0.52
CA VAL A 176 -2.24 8.86 -0.39
C VAL A 176 -2.66 9.15 -1.83
N ASN A 177 -3.85 8.73 -2.25
CA ASN A 177 -4.41 9.16 -3.53
C ASN A 177 -5.04 10.54 -3.45
N LYS A 178 -5.14 11.20 -4.60
CA LYS A 178 -6.05 12.34 -4.75
C LYS A 178 -7.46 11.80 -4.55
N ILE A 179 -8.04 12.09 -3.39
CA ILE A 179 -9.47 12.20 -3.26
C ILE A 179 -9.86 13.32 -4.22
N ASN A 180 -10.39 12.99 -5.39
CA ASN A 180 -11.27 13.94 -6.05
C ASN A 180 -12.49 13.99 -5.13
N ASP A 181 -12.56 15.05 -4.31
CA ASP A 181 -13.65 15.43 -3.41
C ASP A 181 -14.59 14.29 -3.01
N ILE A 182 -14.31 13.62 -1.88
CA ILE A 182 -15.38 12.88 -1.19
C ILE A 182 -16.42 13.96 -0.88
N SER A 183 -17.57 13.91 -1.55
CA SER A 183 -18.60 14.93 -1.36
C SER A 183 -18.99 14.97 0.11
N ILE A 184 -19.16 16.17 0.65
CA ILE A 184 -19.65 16.39 2.02
C ILE A 184 -20.96 15.61 2.25
N GLU A 185 -21.78 15.44 1.20
CA GLU A 185 -23.01 14.64 1.22
C GLU A 185 -22.76 13.15 1.53
N ASN A 186 -21.71 12.53 0.99
CA ASN A 186 -21.33 11.16 1.31
C ASN A 186 -20.82 11.03 2.75
N ILE A 187 -20.12 12.06 3.26
CA ILE A 187 -19.62 12.11 4.64
C ILE A 187 -20.78 12.26 5.63
N LEU A 188 -21.71 13.17 5.37
CA LEU A 188 -22.85 13.46 6.23
C LEU A 188 -23.86 12.32 6.28
N ALA A 189 -23.99 11.53 5.21
CA ALA A 189 -24.89 10.38 5.17
C ALA A 189 -24.42 9.18 6.01
N GLN A 190 -23.17 9.19 6.53
CA GLN A 190 -22.51 8.04 7.20
C GLN A 190 -22.52 6.73 6.39
N ASN A 191 -22.90 6.79 5.12
CA ASN A 191 -22.90 5.70 4.15
C ASN A 191 -21.69 5.82 3.21
N ILE A 192 -20.50 6.09 3.77
CA ILE A 192 -19.29 6.07 2.95
C ILE A 192 -18.93 4.60 2.70
N GLU A 193 -19.45 4.06 1.60
CA GLU A 193 -18.84 2.90 0.94
C GLU A 193 -17.67 3.42 0.11
N GLY A 194 -16.49 2.84 0.27
CA GLY A 194 -15.34 3.34 -0.47
C GLY A 194 -14.05 2.55 -0.27
N GLU A 195 -13.27 2.51 -1.35
CA GLU A 195 -11.92 1.96 -1.37
C GLU A 195 -10.91 3.10 -1.29
N PHE A 196 -10.05 3.08 -0.27
CA PHE A 196 -9.09 4.14 0.02
C PHE A 196 -7.66 3.62 -0.05
N ASP A 197 -6.85 4.25 -0.91
CA ASP A 197 -5.40 4.08 -0.90
C ASP A 197 -4.81 4.85 0.29
N VAL A 198 -4.21 4.12 1.23
CA VAL A 198 -3.70 4.67 2.50
C VAL A 198 -2.28 4.24 2.83
N SER A 199 -1.67 4.93 3.79
CA SER A 199 -0.35 4.70 4.35
C SER A 199 -0.42 4.61 5.87
N SER A 200 0.10 3.53 6.47
CA SER A 200 0.05 3.28 7.93
C SER A 200 1.22 3.88 8.72
N ASP A 201 2.40 4.00 8.11
CA ASP A 201 3.62 4.42 8.83
C ASP A 201 3.98 5.88 8.60
N ILE A 202 3.39 6.48 7.56
CA ILE A 202 3.74 7.80 7.08
C ILE A 202 2.48 8.66 7.01
N LEU A 203 2.53 9.81 7.68
CA LEU A 203 1.60 10.91 7.46
C LEU A 203 2.12 11.79 6.33
N TYR A 204 1.30 12.01 5.31
CA TYR A 204 1.60 12.95 4.25
C TYR A 204 0.99 14.31 4.56
N ILE A 205 1.81 15.35 4.46
CA ILE A 205 1.37 16.74 4.61
C ILE A 205 0.53 17.11 3.37
N ASN A 206 -0.47 17.97 3.58
CA ASN A 206 -1.49 18.36 2.61
C ASN A 206 -2.33 17.17 2.12
N ARG A 207 -2.53 16.16 2.97
CA ARG A 207 -3.41 15.03 2.71
C ARG A 207 -4.37 14.79 3.88
N PRO A 208 -5.61 14.35 3.59
CA PRO A 208 -6.52 13.84 4.61
C PRO A 208 -5.95 12.59 5.31
N PHE A 209 -6.56 12.22 6.44
CA PHE A 209 -6.19 11.01 7.17
C PHE A 209 -7.41 10.36 7.82
N ILE A 210 -7.25 9.08 8.16
CA ILE A 210 -8.23 8.25 8.82
C ILE A 210 -7.69 7.89 10.20
N LEU A 211 -8.54 8.00 11.22
CA LEU A 211 -8.27 7.52 12.56
C LEU A 211 -9.07 6.25 12.82
N VAL A 212 -8.41 5.25 13.37
CA VAL A 212 -9.06 4.05 13.89
C VAL A 212 -8.88 4.02 15.41
N THR A 213 -9.98 4.03 16.14
CA THR A 213 -10.01 3.99 17.61
C THR A 213 -10.80 2.78 18.10
N ASP A 214 -10.50 2.31 19.30
CA ASP A 214 -11.30 1.31 20.00
C ASP A 214 -12.42 1.97 20.79
N ASN A 215 -13.64 1.49 20.58
CA ASN A 215 -14.81 1.87 21.35
C ASN A 215 -15.47 0.59 21.89
N ASN A 216 -15.15 0.25 23.14
CA ASN A 216 -15.66 -0.94 23.84
C ASN A 216 -15.36 -2.26 23.10
N GLY A 217 -14.12 -2.43 22.62
CA GLY A 217 -13.68 -3.64 21.91
C GLY A 217 -14.11 -3.70 20.44
N LYS A 218 -14.68 -2.62 19.91
CA LYS A 218 -15.01 -2.47 18.49
C LYS A 218 -14.17 -1.35 17.87
N ALA A 219 -13.54 -1.66 16.75
CA ALA A 219 -12.85 -0.64 15.95
C ALA A 219 -13.87 0.35 15.35
N ASN A 220 -13.66 1.62 15.60
CA ASN A 220 -14.38 2.75 15.02
C ASN A 220 -13.45 3.50 14.07
N LEU A 221 -13.93 3.80 12.87
CA LEU A 221 -13.18 4.51 11.84
C LEU A 221 -13.76 5.92 11.68
N SER A 222 -12.90 6.93 11.72
CA SER A 222 -13.29 8.32 11.47
C SER A 222 -12.39 8.96 10.42
N LEU A 223 -13.01 9.56 9.41
CA LEU A 223 -12.32 10.29 8.36
C LEU A 223 -12.11 11.74 8.79
N ARG A 224 -10.87 12.23 8.66
CA ARG A 224 -10.48 13.63 8.83
C ARG A 224 -10.15 14.19 7.46
N ASN A 225 -11.12 14.89 6.87
CA ASN A 225 -11.02 15.39 5.50
C ASN A 225 -10.06 16.58 5.37
N ASP A 226 -9.87 17.33 6.46
CA ASP A 226 -8.99 18.49 6.44
C ASP A 226 -7.53 18.06 6.30
N PRO A 227 -6.79 18.62 5.33
CA PRO A 227 -5.42 18.19 5.08
C PRO A 227 -4.49 18.42 6.27
N VAL A 228 -3.60 17.47 6.54
CA VAL A 228 -2.57 17.62 7.57
C VAL A 228 -1.63 18.77 7.22
N LYS A 229 -1.51 19.76 8.10
CA LYS A 229 -0.59 20.89 7.96
C LYS A 229 0.77 20.59 8.58
N LYS A 230 0.77 20.03 9.78
CA LYS A 230 1.97 19.59 10.49
C LYS A 230 1.63 18.49 11.49
N ALA A 231 2.61 17.66 11.82
CA ALA A 231 2.52 16.69 12.89
C ALA A 231 3.82 16.71 13.70
N TYR A 232 3.71 16.75 15.02
CA TYR A 232 4.85 16.96 15.91
C TYR A 232 4.63 16.31 17.27
N ARG A 233 5.72 16.11 18.01
CA ARG A 233 5.71 15.58 19.38
C ARG A 233 5.47 16.71 20.37
N LEU A 234 4.74 16.42 21.45
CA LEU A 234 4.68 17.26 22.64
C LEU A 234 5.76 16.85 23.65
#